data_AF-A0AAN1QLQ0-F1
#
_entry.id   AF-A0AAN1QLQ0-F1
#
_cell.length_a   1.000
_cell.length_b   1.000
_cell.length_c   1.000
_cell.angle_alpha   90.00
_cell.angle_beta   90.00
_cell.angle_gamma   90.00
#
_symmetry.space_group_name_H-M   'P 1'
#
loop_
_entity.id
_entity.type
_entity.pdbx_description
1 polymer ?
#
loop_
_entity_poly.entity_id
_entity_poly.type
_entity_poly.pdbx_seq_one_letter_code
_entity_poly.pdbx_strand_id
1 'polypeptide(L)'
;MTSAETKPTVIVGGGFVGLFCALHLRHRRYAEPIILIDPKDRFIFRPLLFDFLSGELSDEQVWPRYEELLQGSEVEFVQDSVSQIDLKGRSLTTATGRQLNYGHLVLGLGATQGYFGTLGAAEHAFAFRDRDDVLKLGKHLLQRLQQASQSRDRQQRQDLLTIAVVGAGPSGIEMVALLADWLPLQYERLGGDRQEIRLVLVNRSPEILKGDANASLHDLVLEELQQRQIPIELLLGVAVEGVTAEGLVYRSAAEAEPQQLTSTVIWTAGVSNNPLLAELEIPASDRNRHGVPYVSPTLQLLGYPEVFAAGDCAVVKEQPQPGLAQVAYQQGAAIAHNLLALSHNHALSPAKVSLRGTLMGLGIDNAVANLLNRYRVTGKPGALLRKATYLELLPTPVHNFKATVDWLSEELFHRHSGGQTQSLEKREIGISRAIAITIVGLVAILGGFLATRLLNEPRSPQPQPSPTQPAPPAP
;
A
#
# COMPACT_ATOMS: atom_id res chain seq x y z
N MET A 1 22.58 -44.07 8.30
CA MET A 1 21.31 -43.40 7.97
C MET A 1 21.64 -41.95 7.68
N THR A 2 21.84 -41.61 6.41
CA THR A 2 21.95 -40.22 5.95
C THR A 2 20.63 -39.54 6.27
N SER A 3 20.65 -38.47 7.08
CA SER A 3 19.46 -37.64 7.29
C SER A 3 18.92 -37.24 5.92
N ALA A 4 17.67 -37.58 5.62
CA ALA A 4 17.03 -37.07 4.41
C ALA A 4 17.16 -35.54 4.45
N GLU A 5 17.84 -34.98 3.46
CA GLU A 5 18.11 -33.56 3.38
C GLU A 5 16.76 -32.83 3.29
N THR A 6 16.35 -32.18 4.38
CA THR A 6 15.05 -31.52 4.47
C THR A 6 15.04 -30.36 3.49
N LYS A 7 14.30 -30.49 2.39
CA LYS A 7 14.22 -29.42 1.38
C LYS A 7 13.48 -28.21 1.98
N PRO A 8 13.95 -26.99 1.74
CA PRO A 8 13.35 -25.79 2.32
C PRO A 8 11.99 -25.47 1.68
N THR A 9 11.16 -24.75 2.43
CA THR A 9 10.07 -23.95 1.85
C THR A 9 10.66 -22.63 1.37
N VAL A 10 10.59 -22.38 0.07
CA VAL A 10 11.11 -21.14 -0.53
C VAL A 10 9.95 -20.22 -0.86
N ILE A 11 10.02 -18.97 -0.39
CA ILE A 11 9.03 -17.92 -0.57
C ILE A 11 9.65 -16.85 -1.46
N VAL A 12 9.04 -16.57 -2.61
CA VAL A 12 9.51 -15.58 -3.58
C VAL A 12 8.57 -14.37 -3.55
N GLY A 13 9.12 -13.22 -3.14
CA GLY A 13 8.42 -11.95 -2.94
C GLY A 13 8.03 -11.73 -1.48
N GLY A 14 8.69 -10.77 -0.83
CA GLY A 14 8.48 -10.34 0.56
C GLY A 14 7.33 -9.36 0.79
N GLY A 15 6.43 -9.20 -0.18
CA GLY A 15 5.21 -8.42 -0.01
C GLY A 15 4.21 -9.03 1.00
N PHE A 16 2.96 -8.55 0.97
CA PHE A 16 1.92 -8.99 1.91
C PHE A 16 1.68 -10.50 1.96
N VAL A 17 1.84 -11.21 0.84
CA VAL A 17 1.71 -12.68 0.82
C VAL A 17 2.91 -13.33 1.51
N GLY A 18 4.12 -13.06 1.01
CA GLY A 18 5.31 -13.81 1.42
C GLY A 18 5.77 -13.50 2.84
N LEU A 19 5.82 -12.23 3.23
CA LEU A 19 6.22 -11.86 4.60
C LEU A 19 5.25 -12.45 5.64
N PHE A 20 3.95 -12.28 5.45
CA PHE A 20 2.97 -12.81 6.42
C PHE A 20 2.95 -14.34 6.40
N CYS A 21 3.15 -14.99 5.25
CA CYS A 21 3.35 -16.44 5.19
C CYS A 21 4.54 -16.88 6.05
N ALA A 22 5.72 -16.26 5.88
CA ALA A 22 6.92 -16.55 6.65
C ALA A 22 6.71 -16.33 8.16
N LEU A 23 6.10 -15.20 8.55
CA LEU A 23 5.82 -14.88 9.95
C LEU A 23 4.84 -15.88 10.59
N HIS A 24 3.81 -16.33 9.86
CA HIS A 24 2.86 -17.34 10.33
C HIS A 24 3.51 -18.72 10.46
N LEU A 25 4.34 -19.13 9.51
CA LEU A 25 5.08 -20.40 9.57
C LEU A 25 6.02 -20.43 10.77
N ARG A 26 6.80 -19.36 11.00
CA ARG A 26 7.62 -19.21 12.21
C ARG A 26 6.78 -19.39 13.46
N HIS A 27 5.70 -18.62 13.58
CA HIS A 27 4.92 -18.60 14.81
C HIS A 27 4.34 -19.97 15.15
N ARG A 28 3.95 -20.75 14.13
CA ARG A 28 3.45 -22.12 14.30
C ARG A 28 4.56 -23.17 14.42
N ARG A 29 5.82 -22.75 14.60
CA ARG A 29 6.99 -23.63 14.74
C ARG A 29 7.09 -24.65 13.61
N TYR A 30 6.92 -24.16 12.38
CA TYR A 30 7.09 -24.97 11.20
C TYR A 30 8.50 -25.58 11.17
N ALA A 31 8.57 -26.90 10.93
CA ALA A 31 9.80 -27.66 11.12
C ALA A 31 10.77 -27.59 9.93
N GLU A 32 10.29 -27.27 8.73
CA GLU A 32 11.13 -27.18 7.54
C GLU A 32 11.82 -25.80 7.48
N PRO A 33 13.08 -25.73 6.97
CA PRO A 33 13.75 -24.46 6.77
C PRO A 33 12.96 -23.53 5.84
N ILE A 34 12.95 -22.24 6.13
CA ILE A 34 12.22 -21.24 5.35
C ILE A 34 13.21 -20.25 4.74
N ILE A 35 13.13 -20.04 3.44
CA ILE A 35 13.92 -19.04 2.71
C ILE A 35 12.96 -18.01 2.12
N LEU A 36 13.11 -16.74 2.48
CA LEU A 36 12.40 -15.62 1.87
C LEU A 36 13.33 -14.87 0.91
N ILE A 37 12.94 -14.78 -0.36
CA ILE A 37 13.69 -14.09 -1.41
C ILE A 37 12.94 -12.84 -1.84
N ASP A 38 13.58 -11.67 -1.76
CA ASP A 38 13.05 -10.41 -2.30
C ASP A 38 14.18 -9.51 -2.80
N PRO A 39 14.03 -8.79 -3.92
CA PRO A 39 15.08 -7.89 -4.41
C PRO A 39 15.32 -6.66 -3.52
N LYS A 40 14.31 -6.25 -2.74
CA LYS A 40 14.39 -5.09 -1.84
C LYS A 40 14.76 -5.57 -0.42
N ASP A 41 15.47 -4.75 0.33
CA ASP A 41 15.86 -5.02 1.73
C ASP A 41 14.75 -4.72 2.75
N ARG A 42 13.65 -4.12 2.29
CA ARG A 42 12.57 -3.58 3.15
C ARG A 42 11.20 -4.03 2.70
N PHE A 43 10.33 -4.25 3.69
CA PHE A 43 8.90 -4.42 3.47
C PHE A 43 8.24 -3.07 3.17
N ILE A 44 7.37 -3.02 2.15
CA ILE A 44 6.67 -1.80 1.76
C ILE A 44 5.19 -1.90 2.11
N PHE A 45 4.78 -1.17 3.14
CA PHE A 45 3.36 -1.00 3.44
C PHE A 45 2.77 0.13 2.58
N ARG A 46 2.41 -0.23 1.34
CA ARG A 46 1.93 0.71 0.29
C ARG A 46 0.87 1.73 0.72
N PRO A 47 -0.06 1.44 1.65
CA PRO A 47 -1.02 2.46 2.09
C PRO A 47 -0.42 3.66 2.83
N LEU A 48 0.82 3.57 3.32
CA LEU A 48 1.52 4.65 4.04
C LEU A 48 2.43 5.50 3.13
N LEU A 49 2.51 5.21 1.83
CA LEU A 49 3.28 6.01 0.87
C LEU A 49 2.83 7.49 0.88
N PHE A 50 1.52 7.70 1.01
CA PHE A 50 0.90 9.02 1.05
C PHE A 50 1.33 9.81 2.29
N ASP A 51 1.28 9.17 3.46
CA ASP A 51 1.72 9.76 4.73
C ASP A 51 3.23 10.05 4.73
N PHE A 52 4.03 9.25 4.02
CA PHE A 52 5.44 9.54 3.83
C PHE A 52 5.67 10.75 2.91
N LEU A 53 4.94 10.84 1.78
CA LEU A 53 5.06 11.96 0.84
C LEU A 53 4.75 13.31 1.51
N SER A 54 3.73 13.37 2.37
CA SER A 54 3.38 14.59 3.10
C SER A 54 4.34 14.92 4.24
N GLY A 55 5.18 13.98 4.66
CA GLY A 55 6.08 14.10 5.81
C GLY A 55 5.40 13.82 7.15
N GLU A 56 4.20 13.22 7.17
CA GLU A 56 3.53 12.78 8.40
C GLU A 56 4.23 11.58 9.05
N LEU A 57 4.95 10.77 8.25
CA LEU A 57 5.76 9.66 8.71
C LEU A 57 7.22 9.77 8.23
N SER A 58 8.13 9.32 9.08
CA SER A 58 9.56 9.23 8.76
C SER A 58 9.90 7.91 8.05
N ASP A 59 11.06 7.88 7.39
CA ASP A 59 11.54 6.74 6.59
C ASP A 59 11.54 5.43 7.40
N GLU A 60 12.03 5.48 8.63
CA GLU A 60 12.12 4.31 9.52
C GLU A 60 10.74 3.75 9.91
N GLN A 61 9.68 4.58 9.87
CA GLN A 61 8.33 4.17 10.27
C GLN A 61 7.55 3.48 9.15
N VAL A 62 7.94 3.66 7.89
CA VAL A 62 7.13 3.26 6.73
C VAL A 62 7.66 1.97 6.08
N TRP A 63 8.96 1.71 6.18
CA TRP A 63 9.61 0.58 5.51
C TRP A 63 10.60 -0.16 6.44
N PRO A 64 10.09 -1.03 7.33
CA PRO A 64 10.97 -1.84 8.17
C PRO A 64 11.83 -2.81 7.33
N ARG A 65 13.07 -3.06 7.77
CA ARG A 65 13.97 -3.98 7.07
C ARG A 65 13.57 -5.42 7.32
N TYR A 66 13.70 -6.29 6.32
CA TYR A 66 13.42 -7.72 6.51
C TYR A 66 14.30 -8.33 7.61
N GLU A 67 15.56 -7.91 7.71
CA GLU A 67 16.48 -8.34 8.78
C GLU A 67 15.90 -8.08 10.18
N GLU A 68 15.25 -6.93 10.38
CA GLU A 68 14.67 -6.53 11.67
C GLU A 68 13.36 -7.29 11.92
N LEU A 69 12.51 -7.44 10.89
CA LEU A 69 11.23 -8.17 10.97
C LEU A 69 11.40 -9.66 11.23
N LEU A 70 12.45 -10.24 10.64
CA LEU A 70 12.78 -11.65 10.69
C LEU A 70 13.84 -11.95 11.76
N GLN A 71 14.21 -10.97 12.60
CA GLN A 71 15.15 -11.21 13.68
C GLN A 71 14.64 -12.31 14.62
N GLY A 72 15.46 -13.32 14.86
CA GLY A 72 15.11 -14.48 15.71
C GLY A 72 14.04 -15.40 15.10
N SER A 73 13.81 -15.35 13.78
CA SER A 73 12.76 -16.12 13.10
C SER A 73 13.16 -17.48 12.55
N GLU A 74 14.46 -17.79 12.50
CA GLU A 74 15.03 -18.92 11.74
C GLU A 74 14.72 -18.88 10.23
N VAL A 75 14.06 -17.84 9.73
CA VAL A 75 13.85 -17.58 8.30
C VAL A 75 15.13 -16.99 7.71
N GLU A 76 15.69 -17.65 6.70
CA GLU A 76 16.78 -17.10 5.90
C GLU A 76 16.21 -16.04 4.95
N PHE A 77 16.68 -14.80 5.07
CA PHE A 77 16.37 -13.77 4.09
C PHE A 77 17.48 -13.69 3.03
N VAL A 78 17.09 -13.71 1.76
CA VAL A 78 17.99 -13.59 0.60
C VAL A 78 17.56 -12.37 -0.21
N GLN A 79 18.38 -11.32 -0.16
CA GLN A 79 18.16 -10.14 -0.96
C GLN A 79 18.61 -10.38 -2.41
N ASP A 80 17.73 -10.91 -3.25
CA ASP A 80 17.99 -11.21 -4.67
C ASP A 80 16.67 -11.27 -5.46
N SER A 81 16.76 -11.20 -6.79
CA SER A 81 15.64 -11.48 -7.70
C SER A 81 15.67 -12.94 -8.13
N VAL A 82 14.50 -13.56 -8.30
CA VAL A 82 14.41 -14.87 -8.99
C VAL A 82 14.35 -14.64 -10.50
N SER A 83 15.22 -15.28 -11.25
CA SER A 83 15.33 -15.17 -12.70
C SER A 83 14.73 -16.35 -13.45
N GLN A 84 14.61 -17.52 -12.80
CA GLN A 84 14.02 -18.71 -13.41
C GLN A 84 13.41 -19.63 -12.35
N ILE A 85 12.27 -20.24 -12.66
CA ILE A 85 11.63 -21.28 -11.85
C ILE A 85 11.45 -22.53 -12.72
N ASP A 86 12.04 -23.65 -12.30
CA ASP A 86 11.76 -24.97 -12.85
C ASP A 86 10.76 -25.71 -11.94
N LEU A 87 9.50 -25.66 -12.33
CA LEU A 87 8.40 -26.29 -11.61
C LEU A 87 8.52 -27.82 -11.56
N LYS A 88 9.06 -28.45 -12.62
CA LYS A 88 9.18 -29.92 -12.72
C LYS A 88 10.38 -30.43 -11.91
N GLY A 89 11.51 -29.75 -12.02
CA GLY A 89 12.73 -30.06 -11.25
C GLY A 89 12.68 -29.60 -9.79
N ARG A 90 11.66 -28.81 -9.42
CA ARG A 90 11.48 -28.21 -8.07
C ARG A 90 12.69 -27.37 -7.65
N SER A 91 13.12 -26.51 -8.56
CA SER A 91 14.25 -25.62 -8.35
C SER A 91 13.99 -24.22 -8.88
N LEU A 92 14.74 -23.25 -8.38
CA LEU A 92 14.78 -21.90 -8.91
C LEU A 92 16.22 -21.39 -8.98
N THR A 93 16.43 -20.41 -9.83
CA THR A 93 17.71 -19.71 -9.98
C THR A 93 17.51 -18.23 -9.68
N THR A 94 18.38 -17.67 -8.86
CA THR A 94 18.39 -16.22 -8.59
C THR A 94 19.19 -15.47 -9.65
N ALA A 95 19.03 -14.15 -9.71
CA ALA A 95 19.74 -13.31 -10.67
C ALA A 95 21.26 -13.34 -10.46
N THR A 96 21.74 -13.58 -9.24
CA THR A 96 23.17 -13.80 -8.95
C THR A 96 23.66 -15.21 -9.31
N GLY A 97 22.80 -16.09 -9.80
CA GLY A 97 23.14 -17.45 -10.21
C GLY A 97 23.06 -18.50 -9.10
N ARG A 98 22.54 -18.15 -7.92
CA ARG A 98 22.31 -19.13 -6.84
C ARG A 98 21.16 -20.06 -7.25
N GLN A 99 21.44 -21.36 -7.33
CA GLN A 99 20.41 -22.37 -7.57
C GLN A 99 19.89 -22.92 -6.23
N LEU A 100 18.57 -22.99 -6.08
CA LEU A 100 17.89 -23.45 -4.87
C LEU A 100 16.86 -24.52 -5.22
N ASN A 101 16.96 -25.68 -4.57
CA ASN A 101 15.91 -26.69 -4.60
C ASN A 101 14.90 -26.41 -3.50
N TYR A 102 13.63 -26.73 -3.73
CA TYR A 102 12.58 -26.53 -2.73
C TYR A 102 11.75 -27.79 -2.49
N GLY A 103 11.24 -27.92 -1.27
CA GLY A 103 10.19 -28.87 -0.90
C GLY A 103 8.82 -28.29 -1.25
N HIS A 104 8.65 -27.01 -0.92
CA HIS A 104 7.48 -26.21 -1.26
C HIS A 104 7.92 -24.82 -1.78
N LEU A 105 7.15 -24.27 -2.71
CA LEU A 105 7.38 -22.93 -3.26
C LEU A 105 6.17 -22.05 -3.01
N VAL A 106 6.38 -20.82 -2.54
CA VAL A 106 5.32 -19.81 -2.38
C VAL A 106 5.62 -18.62 -3.28
N LEU A 107 4.72 -18.32 -4.21
CA LEU A 107 4.81 -17.18 -5.12
C LEU A 107 3.96 -16.02 -4.59
N GLY A 108 4.64 -15.01 -4.06
CA GLY A 108 4.08 -13.74 -3.57
C GLY A 108 4.55 -12.55 -4.42
N LEU A 109 4.67 -12.74 -5.73
CA LEU A 109 5.31 -11.81 -6.67
C LEU A 109 4.57 -10.46 -6.82
N GLY A 110 3.28 -10.43 -6.46
CA GLY A 110 2.42 -9.27 -6.62
C GLY A 110 2.32 -8.77 -8.07
N ALA A 111 1.97 -7.51 -8.22
CA ALA A 111 1.90 -6.80 -9.50
C ALA A 111 2.89 -5.62 -9.56
N THR A 112 3.35 -5.30 -10.78
CA THR A 112 4.22 -4.18 -11.12
C THR A 112 3.40 -2.98 -11.62
N GLN A 113 4.05 -1.83 -11.84
CA GLN A 113 3.38 -0.68 -12.46
C GLN A 113 3.01 -1.00 -13.91
N GLY A 114 1.75 -0.76 -14.27
CA GLY A 114 1.28 -0.88 -15.64
C GLY A 114 1.01 0.49 -16.25
N TYR A 115 1.18 0.60 -17.57
CA TYR A 115 0.95 1.84 -18.32
C TYR A 115 -0.03 1.66 -19.48
N PHE A 116 -0.70 0.51 -19.58
CA PHE A 116 -1.65 0.17 -20.65
C PHE A 116 -1.11 0.33 -22.09
N GLY A 117 0.21 0.34 -22.27
CA GLY A 117 0.85 0.61 -23.57
C GLY A 117 0.84 2.08 -23.98
N THR A 118 0.51 3.01 -23.07
CA THR A 118 0.58 4.46 -23.32
C THR A 118 2.02 4.88 -23.60
N LEU A 119 2.23 5.55 -24.73
CA LEU A 119 3.55 5.95 -25.22
C LEU A 119 4.23 6.91 -24.24
N GLY A 120 5.50 6.66 -23.90
CA GLY A 120 6.29 7.55 -23.05
C GLY A 120 5.90 7.57 -21.57
N ALA A 121 4.83 6.86 -21.17
CA ALA A 121 4.34 6.89 -19.80
C ALA A 121 5.31 6.24 -18.80
N ALA A 122 6.00 5.16 -19.19
CA ALA A 122 7.00 4.51 -18.34
C ALA A 122 8.26 5.37 -18.17
N GLU A 123 8.58 6.18 -19.18
CA GLU A 123 9.78 7.00 -19.26
C GLU A 123 9.61 8.35 -18.56
N HIS A 124 8.43 8.96 -18.70
CA HIS A 124 8.21 10.36 -18.34
C HIS A 124 7.24 10.58 -17.16
N ALA A 125 6.38 9.62 -16.83
CA ALA A 125 5.50 9.75 -15.68
C ALA A 125 6.16 9.28 -14.37
N PHE A 126 5.76 9.90 -13.26
CA PHE A 126 6.11 9.41 -11.93
C PHE A 126 5.18 8.28 -11.54
N ALA A 127 5.74 7.09 -11.32
CA ALA A 127 5.03 6.04 -10.59
C ALA A 127 4.93 6.40 -9.10
N PHE A 128 4.10 5.65 -8.37
CA PHE A 128 3.94 5.80 -6.93
C PHE A 128 3.69 4.43 -6.27
N ARG A 129 4.71 3.56 -6.31
CA ARG A 129 4.59 2.17 -5.82
C ARG A 129 5.63 1.78 -4.79
N ASP A 130 6.82 2.36 -4.83
CA ASP A 130 7.90 2.04 -3.90
C ASP A 130 8.55 3.29 -3.27
N ARG A 131 9.54 3.07 -2.41
CA ARG A 131 10.24 4.14 -1.70
C ARG A 131 10.94 5.11 -2.65
N ASP A 132 11.58 4.60 -3.69
CA ASP A 132 12.36 5.41 -4.62
C ASP A 132 11.42 6.30 -5.45
N ASP A 133 10.25 5.78 -5.83
CA ASP A 133 9.18 6.55 -6.46
C ASP A 133 8.76 7.75 -5.61
N VAL A 134 8.45 7.53 -4.32
CA VAL A 134 7.97 8.60 -3.44
C VAL A 134 9.05 9.68 -3.22
N LEU A 135 10.30 9.26 -2.99
CA LEU A 135 11.42 10.19 -2.82
C LEU A 135 11.68 11.00 -4.08
N LYS A 136 11.67 10.36 -5.25
CA LYS A 136 11.87 11.00 -6.55
C LYS A 136 10.74 12.01 -6.83
N LEU A 137 9.48 11.62 -6.60
CA LEU A 137 8.32 12.48 -6.78
C LEU A 137 8.35 13.68 -5.82
N GLY A 138 8.51 13.45 -4.52
CA GLY A 138 8.54 14.51 -3.51
C GLY A 138 9.64 15.53 -3.78
N LYS A 139 10.85 15.07 -4.09
CA LYS A 139 11.98 15.93 -4.49
C LYS A 139 11.63 16.76 -5.72
N HIS A 140 11.08 16.13 -6.76
CA HIS A 140 10.70 16.82 -8.00
C HIS A 140 9.65 17.90 -7.75
N LEU A 141 8.59 17.59 -7.01
CA LEU A 141 7.52 18.55 -6.70
C LEU A 141 8.07 19.76 -5.95
N LEU A 142 8.87 19.55 -4.90
CA LEU A 142 9.49 20.65 -4.16
C LEU A 142 10.44 21.49 -5.03
N GLN A 143 11.20 20.85 -5.92
CA GLN A 143 12.06 21.57 -6.89
C GLN A 143 11.23 22.42 -7.86
N ARG A 144 10.10 21.92 -8.35
CA ARG A 144 9.18 22.67 -9.21
C ARG A 144 8.61 23.89 -8.50
N LEU A 145 8.17 23.74 -7.24
CA LEU A 145 7.70 24.87 -6.43
C LEU A 145 8.81 25.92 -6.21
N GLN A 146 10.05 25.49 -5.96
CA GLN A 146 11.19 26.39 -5.78
C GLN A 146 11.57 27.14 -7.06
N GLN A 147 11.49 26.49 -8.22
CA GLN A 147 11.70 27.13 -9.52
C GLN A 147 10.58 28.13 -9.81
N ALA A 148 9.33 27.75 -9.52
CA ALA A 148 8.16 28.59 -9.71
C ALA A 148 8.25 29.88 -8.88
N SER A 149 8.65 29.81 -7.61
CA SER A 149 8.79 31.00 -6.74
C SER A 149 9.88 31.98 -7.19
N GLN A 150 10.83 31.51 -8.00
CA GLN A 150 11.90 32.33 -8.58
C GLN A 150 11.60 32.79 -10.01
N SER A 151 10.58 32.23 -10.65
CA SER A 151 10.23 32.53 -12.04
C SER A 151 9.46 33.85 -12.15
N ARG A 152 9.96 34.73 -13.02
CA ARG A 152 9.27 35.98 -13.40
C ARG A 152 8.33 35.78 -14.58
N ASP A 153 8.54 34.75 -15.39
CA ASP A 153 7.65 34.40 -16.50
C ASP A 153 6.41 33.67 -15.95
N ARG A 154 5.25 34.24 -16.23
CA ARG A 154 3.96 33.71 -15.81
C ARG A 154 3.65 32.37 -16.46
N GLN A 155 3.97 32.19 -17.75
CA GLN A 155 3.68 30.93 -18.44
C GLN A 155 4.55 29.81 -17.89
N GLN A 156 5.86 30.06 -17.79
CA GLN A 156 6.79 29.11 -17.16
C GLN A 156 6.35 28.75 -15.74
N ARG A 157 5.90 29.73 -14.94
CA ARG A 157 5.43 29.48 -13.58
C ARG A 157 4.18 28.61 -13.56
N GLN A 158 3.22 28.86 -14.44
CA GLN A 158 2.03 28.01 -14.60
C GLN A 158 2.38 26.57 -14.98
N ASP A 159 3.31 26.39 -15.93
CA ASP A 159 3.75 25.08 -16.39
C ASP A 159 4.44 24.29 -15.25
N LEU A 160 5.26 24.97 -14.44
CA LEU A 160 5.91 24.37 -13.26
C LEU A 160 4.92 23.97 -12.17
N LEU A 161 3.81 24.70 -12.05
CA LEU A 161 2.78 24.53 -11.00
C LEU A 161 1.56 23.72 -11.46
N THR A 162 1.61 23.13 -12.65
CA THR A 162 0.55 22.24 -13.14
C THR A 162 0.93 20.78 -12.93
N ILE A 163 0.07 20.03 -12.24
CA ILE A 163 0.28 18.61 -11.93
C ILE A 163 -0.96 17.83 -12.38
N ALA A 164 -0.71 16.78 -13.18
CA ALA A 164 -1.74 15.86 -13.66
C ALA A 164 -1.59 14.50 -12.98
N VAL A 165 -2.66 14.03 -12.34
CA VAL A 165 -2.74 12.68 -11.75
C VAL A 165 -3.57 11.81 -12.67
N VAL A 166 -2.97 10.79 -13.27
CA VAL A 166 -3.66 9.86 -14.18
C VAL A 166 -4.19 8.65 -13.41
N GLY A 167 -5.49 8.43 -13.54
CA GLY A 167 -6.27 7.36 -12.91
C GLY A 167 -7.13 7.88 -11.75
N ALA A 168 -8.45 7.70 -11.83
CA ALA A 168 -9.37 8.05 -10.73
C ALA A 168 -9.81 6.83 -9.90
N GLY A 169 -8.90 5.87 -9.70
CA GLY A 169 -9.06 4.82 -8.69
C GLY A 169 -8.63 5.30 -7.30
N PRO A 170 -8.65 4.43 -6.27
CA PRO A 170 -8.28 4.80 -4.90
C PRO A 170 -6.97 5.58 -4.81
N SER A 171 -5.89 5.06 -5.38
CA SER A 171 -4.57 5.70 -5.30
C SER A 171 -4.52 7.10 -5.94
N GLY A 172 -5.24 7.32 -7.04
CA GLY A 172 -5.28 8.63 -7.69
C GLY A 172 -6.13 9.64 -6.93
N ILE A 173 -7.22 9.19 -6.31
CA ILE A 173 -8.04 10.01 -5.41
C ILE A 173 -7.23 10.41 -4.16
N GLU A 174 -6.57 9.46 -3.50
CA GLU A 174 -5.72 9.75 -2.34
C GLU A 174 -4.58 10.71 -2.73
N MET A 175 -3.94 10.49 -3.88
CA MET A 175 -2.88 11.35 -4.39
C MET A 175 -3.36 12.79 -4.64
N VAL A 176 -4.43 12.97 -5.40
CA VAL A 176 -4.87 14.34 -5.75
C VAL A 176 -5.41 15.09 -4.53
N ALA A 177 -6.09 14.41 -3.61
CA ALA A 177 -6.55 15.00 -2.36
C ALA A 177 -5.37 15.40 -1.46
N LEU A 178 -4.34 14.55 -1.36
CA LEU A 178 -3.11 14.85 -0.62
C LEU A 178 -2.40 16.07 -1.20
N LEU A 179 -2.19 16.10 -2.53
CA LEU A 179 -1.49 17.21 -3.19
C LEU A 179 -2.25 18.54 -3.03
N ALA A 180 -3.58 18.50 -3.06
CA ALA A 180 -4.42 19.67 -2.89
C ALA A 180 -4.35 20.28 -1.48
N ASP A 181 -3.96 19.49 -0.48
CA ASP A 181 -3.70 20.00 0.87
C ASP A 181 -2.21 20.31 1.11
N TRP A 182 -1.31 19.53 0.52
CA TRP A 182 0.13 19.59 0.81
C TRP A 182 0.88 20.66 0.01
N LEU A 183 0.67 20.74 -1.32
CA LEU A 183 1.41 21.67 -2.18
C LEU A 183 1.18 23.15 -1.82
N PRO A 184 -0.05 23.61 -1.51
CA PRO A 184 -0.28 24.98 -1.03
C PRO A 184 0.61 25.36 0.15
N LEU A 185 0.68 24.49 1.16
CA LEU A 185 1.49 24.72 2.36
C LEU A 185 2.99 24.83 2.02
N GLN A 186 3.49 24.07 1.06
CA GLN A 186 4.90 24.14 0.65
C GLN A 186 5.18 25.38 -0.19
N TYR A 187 4.27 25.75 -1.10
CA TYR A 187 4.49 26.89 -2.00
C TYR A 187 4.38 28.23 -1.26
N GLU A 188 3.44 28.36 -0.31
CA GLU A 188 3.30 29.55 0.53
C GLU A 188 4.55 29.80 1.40
N ARG A 189 5.20 28.74 1.90
CA ARG A 189 6.48 28.86 2.63
C ARG A 189 7.61 29.46 1.79
N LEU A 190 7.52 29.33 0.47
CA LEU A 190 8.45 29.92 -0.48
C LEU A 190 8.02 31.32 -0.94
N GLY A 191 6.93 31.86 -0.39
CA GLY A 191 6.35 33.15 -0.78
C GLY A 191 5.46 33.10 -2.03
N GLY A 192 5.10 31.90 -2.51
CA GLY A 192 4.20 31.71 -3.64
C GLY A 192 2.72 31.85 -3.28
N ASP A 193 1.88 32.12 -4.29
CA ASP A 193 0.43 32.14 -4.13
C ASP A 193 -0.16 30.76 -4.43
N ARG A 194 -0.82 30.14 -3.45
CA ARG A 194 -1.45 28.82 -3.62
C ARG A 194 -2.40 28.73 -4.81
N GLN A 195 -3.04 29.84 -5.20
CA GLN A 195 -4.03 29.88 -6.28
C GLN A 195 -3.39 29.67 -7.67
N GLU A 196 -2.05 29.76 -7.77
CA GLU A 196 -1.33 29.46 -9.02
C GLU A 196 -1.15 27.96 -9.27
N ILE A 197 -1.36 27.11 -8.25
CA ILE A 197 -1.23 25.66 -8.38
C ILE A 197 -2.45 25.11 -9.10
N ARG A 198 -2.21 24.35 -10.16
CA ARG A 198 -3.26 23.69 -10.95
C ARG A 198 -3.16 22.18 -10.79
N LEU A 199 -4.19 21.56 -10.22
CA LEU A 199 -4.29 20.11 -10.07
C LEU A 199 -5.37 19.54 -10.99
N VAL A 200 -5.00 18.55 -11.78
CA VAL A 200 -5.90 17.89 -12.73
C VAL A 200 -5.94 16.38 -12.46
N LEU A 201 -7.11 15.83 -12.16
CA LEU A 201 -7.33 14.38 -12.09
C LEU A 201 -7.85 13.90 -13.44
N VAL A 202 -7.09 13.05 -14.12
CA VAL A 202 -7.37 12.58 -15.47
C VAL A 202 -7.81 11.12 -15.44
N ASN A 203 -8.94 10.80 -16.08
CA ASN A 203 -9.45 9.44 -16.10
C ASN A 203 -10.24 9.11 -17.37
N ARG A 204 -10.06 7.88 -17.88
CA ARG A 204 -10.78 7.39 -19.05
C ARG A 204 -12.27 7.18 -18.81
N SER A 205 -12.65 6.74 -17.62
CA SER A 205 -14.06 6.61 -17.25
C SER A 205 -14.63 7.98 -16.89
N PRO A 206 -15.90 8.28 -17.23
CA PRO A 206 -16.59 9.48 -16.78
C PRO A 206 -16.88 9.48 -15.27
N GLU A 207 -16.71 8.34 -14.60
CA GLU A 207 -16.94 8.13 -13.18
C GLU A 207 -15.62 7.83 -12.46
N ILE A 208 -15.46 8.37 -11.25
CA ILE A 208 -14.38 8.02 -10.31
C ILE A 208 -14.70 6.70 -9.59
N LEU A 209 -13.67 5.98 -9.12
CA LEU A 209 -13.80 4.73 -8.35
C LEU A 209 -14.62 3.62 -9.06
N LYS A 210 -14.78 3.69 -10.38
CA LYS A 210 -15.59 2.75 -11.16
C LYS A 210 -15.05 1.33 -11.03
N GLY A 211 -15.91 0.42 -10.56
CA GLY A 211 -15.58 -1.01 -10.38
C GLY A 211 -14.67 -1.31 -9.19
N ASP A 212 -14.37 -0.32 -8.36
CA ASP A 212 -13.56 -0.49 -7.15
C ASP A 212 -14.41 -0.87 -5.92
N ALA A 213 -13.78 -1.46 -4.90
CA ALA A 213 -14.43 -1.74 -3.61
C ALA A 213 -15.00 -0.49 -2.92
N ASN A 214 -14.50 0.70 -3.28
CA ASN A 214 -14.94 2.00 -2.78
C ASN A 214 -15.99 2.69 -3.65
N ALA A 215 -16.57 2.02 -4.66
CA ALA A 215 -17.53 2.66 -5.58
C ALA A 215 -18.72 3.34 -4.85
N SER A 216 -19.14 2.81 -3.69
CA SER A 216 -20.21 3.39 -2.86
C SER A 216 -19.84 4.70 -2.14
N LEU A 217 -18.59 5.14 -2.27
CA LEU A 217 -18.06 6.38 -1.71
C LEU A 217 -18.02 7.51 -2.76
N HIS A 218 -18.46 7.27 -4.00
CA HIS A 218 -18.40 8.22 -5.12
C HIS A 218 -18.82 9.65 -4.75
N ASP A 219 -20.06 9.85 -4.29
CA ASP A 219 -20.61 11.19 -4.03
C ASP A 219 -19.88 11.90 -2.89
N LEU A 220 -19.57 11.15 -1.83
CA LEU A 220 -18.81 11.64 -0.69
C LEU A 220 -17.41 12.10 -1.11
N VAL A 221 -16.74 11.33 -1.97
CA VAL A 221 -15.41 11.71 -2.46
C VAL A 221 -15.50 12.99 -3.29
N LEU A 222 -16.50 13.14 -4.17
CA LEU A 222 -16.67 14.38 -4.93
C LEU A 222 -16.90 15.59 -4.03
N GLU A 223 -17.74 15.47 -3.01
CA GLU A 223 -17.96 16.52 -2.01
C GLU A 223 -16.68 16.89 -1.27
N GLU A 224 -15.89 15.89 -0.84
CA GLU A 224 -14.63 16.10 -0.11
C GLU A 224 -13.54 16.74 -0.99
N LEU A 225 -13.46 16.37 -2.27
CA LEU A 225 -12.51 16.96 -3.23
C LEU A 225 -12.82 18.43 -3.52
N GLN A 226 -14.09 18.85 -3.45
CA GLN A 226 -14.48 20.25 -3.62
C GLN A 226 -14.09 21.15 -2.42
N GLN A 227 -13.82 20.55 -1.26
CA GLN A 227 -13.50 21.27 -0.02
C GLN A 227 -11.99 21.38 0.25
N ARG A 228 -11.15 21.03 -0.72
CA ARG A 228 -9.68 21.11 -0.58
C ARG A 228 -9.18 22.56 -0.59
N GLN A 229 -7.92 22.76 -0.17
CA GLN A 229 -7.33 24.10 -0.10
C GLN A 229 -7.16 24.77 -1.46
N ILE A 230 -7.08 23.99 -2.53
CA ILE A 230 -7.09 24.42 -3.94
C ILE A 230 -8.05 23.55 -4.75
N PRO A 231 -8.66 24.10 -5.81
CA PRO A 231 -9.58 23.34 -6.65
C PRO A 231 -8.88 22.19 -7.37
N ILE A 232 -9.61 21.09 -7.54
CA ILE A 232 -9.18 19.93 -8.32
C ILE A 232 -10.01 19.90 -9.59
N GLU A 233 -9.36 20.01 -10.74
CA GLU A 233 -10.01 19.88 -12.05
C GLU A 233 -10.21 18.40 -12.38
N LEU A 234 -11.45 17.99 -12.63
CA LEU A 234 -11.79 16.63 -13.01
C LEU A 234 -11.86 16.52 -14.54
N LEU A 235 -10.83 15.94 -15.14
CA LEU A 235 -10.78 15.65 -16.56
C LEU A 235 -11.14 14.17 -16.80
N LEU A 236 -12.43 13.89 -16.76
CA LEU A 236 -13.00 12.54 -16.88
C LEU A 236 -13.49 12.25 -18.30
N GLY A 237 -13.60 10.97 -18.65
CA GLY A 237 -14.05 10.56 -19.99
C GLY A 237 -13.01 10.76 -21.10
N VAL A 238 -11.73 10.97 -20.75
CA VAL A 238 -10.64 11.20 -21.71
C VAL A 238 -9.62 10.07 -21.68
N ALA A 239 -9.15 9.64 -22.85
CA ALA A 239 -8.08 8.66 -22.96
C ALA A 239 -6.72 9.38 -23.00
N VAL A 240 -5.76 8.91 -22.19
CA VAL A 240 -4.37 9.35 -22.31
C VAL A 240 -3.71 8.56 -23.44
N GLU A 241 -3.19 9.26 -24.44
CA GLU A 241 -2.54 8.67 -25.61
C GLU A 241 -1.01 8.63 -25.44
N GLY A 242 -0.44 9.59 -24.70
CA GLY A 242 0.99 9.63 -24.44
C GLY A 242 1.38 10.53 -23.27
N VAL A 243 2.62 10.35 -22.81
CA VAL A 243 3.29 11.23 -21.85
C VAL A 243 4.63 11.62 -22.45
N THR A 244 4.97 12.90 -22.42
CA THR A 244 6.25 13.44 -22.89
C THR A 244 7.01 14.06 -21.71
N ALA A 245 8.23 14.54 -21.95
CA ALA A 245 9.00 15.25 -20.93
C ALA A 245 8.31 16.55 -20.46
N GLU A 246 7.46 17.13 -21.31
CA GLU A 246 6.72 18.37 -21.06
C GLU A 246 5.38 18.12 -20.37
N GLY A 247 4.74 16.96 -20.59
CA GLY A 247 3.48 16.66 -19.90
C GLY A 247 2.65 15.55 -20.55
N LEU A 248 1.34 15.77 -20.58
CA LEU A 248 0.33 14.76 -20.91
C LEU A 248 -0.31 15.03 -22.27
N VAL A 249 -0.48 13.99 -23.08
CA VAL A 249 -1.27 14.02 -24.32
C VAL A 249 -2.52 13.17 -24.12
N TYR A 250 -3.70 13.77 -24.29
CA TYR A 250 -4.99 13.09 -24.09
C TYR A 250 -6.01 13.46 -25.16
N ARG A 251 -7.05 12.62 -25.30
CA ARG A 251 -8.14 12.86 -26.23
C ARG A 251 -9.49 12.53 -25.58
N SER A 252 -10.44 13.46 -25.72
CA SER A 252 -11.85 13.20 -25.41
C SER A 252 -12.52 12.49 -26.59
N ALA A 253 -13.50 11.62 -26.34
CA ALA A 253 -14.27 10.99 -27.42
C ALA A 253 -15.02 12.00 -28.31
N ALA A 254 -15.28 13.21 -27.81
CA ALA A 254 -15.96 14.28 -28.55
C ALA A 254 -15.02 15.11 -29.44
N GLU A 255 -13.70 14.95 -29.30
CA GLU A 255 -12.72 15.76 -30.00
C GLU A 255 -11.91 14.93 -31.00
N ALA A 256 -11.67 15.51 -32.18
CA ALA A 256 -10.92 14.83 -33.24
C ALA A 256 -9.41 14.80 -32.98
N GLU A 257 -8.86 15.89 -32.45
CA GLU A 257 -7.41 16.06 -32.24
C GLU A 257 -7.00 15.80 -30.79
N PRO A 258 -5.79 15.27 -30.53
CA PRO A 258 -5.22 15.22 -29.19
C PRO A 258 -5.01 16.62 -28.61
N GLN A 259 -5.24 16.75 -27.31
CA GLN A 259 -4.86 17.91 -26.51
C GLN A 259 -3.57 17.64 -25.75
N GLN A 260 -2.83 18.71 -25.44
CA GLN A 260 -1.60 18.67 -24.66
C GLN A 260 -1.75 19.51 -23.38
N LEU A 261 -1.33 18.93 -22.26
CA LEU A 261 -1.26 19.57 -20.96
C LEU A 261 0.18 19.53 -20.44
N THR A 262 0.88 20.66 -20.51
CA THR A 262 2.20 20.83 -19.88
C THR A 262 2.06 20.66 -18.37
N SER A 263 2.69 19.63 -17.82
CA SER A 263 2.45 19.24 -16.43
C SER A 263 3.51 18.27 -15.90
N THR A 264 3.63 18.20 -14.58
CA THR A 264 4.19 17.01 -13.93
C THR A 264 3.13 15.91 -13.96
N VAL A 265 3.44 14.76 -14.56
CA VAL A 265 2.50 13.64 -14.69
C VAL A 265 2.79 12.58 -13.64
N ILE A 266 1.79 12.29 -12.80
CA ILE A 266 1.82 11.22 -11.80
C ILE A 266 0.87 10.11 -12.28
N TRP A 267 1.39 8.91 -12.46
CA TRP A 267 0.65 7.78 -13.01
C TRP A 267 0.26 6.80 -11.91
N THR A 268 -1.04 6.72 -11.62
CA THR A 268 -1.61 5.84 -10.59
C THR A 268 -2.50 4.74 -11.18
N ALA A 269 -2.69 4.74 -12.50
CA ALA A 269 -3.61 3.86 -13.19
C ALA A 269 -2.96 2.54 -13.59
N GLY A 270 -3.64 1.42 -13.33
CA GLY A 270 -3.24 0.12 -13.87
C GLY A 270 -2.07 -0.54 -13.17
N VAL A 271 -2.07 -1.86 -13.29
CA VAL A 271 -0.99 -2.73 -12.82
C VAL A 271 -0.64 -3.71 -13.92
N SER A 272 0.58 -4.21 -13.90
CA SER A 272 1.05 -5.25 -14.80
C SER A 272 1.47 -6.48 -14.00
N ASN A 273 1.44 -7.64 -14.65
CA ASN A 273 1.92 -8.87 -14.04
C ASN A 273 3.44 -8.80 -13.84
N ASN A 274 3.93 -9.45 -12.79
CA ASN A 274 5.36 -9.70 -12.67
C ASN A 274 5.84 -10.55 -13.88
N PRO A 275 6.91 -10.16 -14.59
CA PRO A 275 7.40 -10.88 -15.77
C PRO A 275 7.67 -12.37 -15.53
N LEU A 276 8.13 -12.74 -14.33
CA LEU A 276 8.40 -14.13 -13.95
C LEU A 276 7.17 -15.03 -14.06
N LEU A 277 5.95 -14.47 -13.96
CA LEU A 277 4.72 -15.23 -14.17
C LEU A 277 4.57 -15.73 -15.61
N ALA A 278 5.03 -14.96 -16.60
CA ALA A 278 4.95 -15.36 -18.01
C ALA A 278 5.91 -16.52 -18.32
N GLU A 279 7.00 -16.64 -17.57
CA GLU A 279 8.02 -17.66 -17.73
C GLU A 279 7.66 -19.01 -17.09
N LEU A 280 6.62 -19.05 -16.22
CA LEU A 280 6.15 -20.31 -15.65
C LEU A 280 5.64 -21.26 -16.76
N GLU A 281 6.23 -22.45 -16.85
CA GLU A 281 5.82 -23.51 -17.78
C GLU A 281 4.51 -24.19 -17.36
N ILE A 282 3.42 -23.43 -17.42
CA ILE A 282 2.04 -23.90 -17.19
C ILE A 282 1.20 -23.76 -18.46
N PRO A 283 0.20 -24.64 -18.68
CA PRO A 283 -0.71 -24.55 -19.81
C PRO A 283 -1.40 -23.18 -19.92
N ALA A 284 -1.65 -22.71 -21.15
CA ALA A 284 -2.38 -21.46 -21.37
C ALA A 284 -3.83 -21.53 -20.83
N SER A 285 -4.43 -22.73 -20.76
CA SER A 285 -5.74 -22.95 -20.13
C SER A 285 -5.76 -22.66 -18.63
N ASP A 286 -4.59 -22.70 -17.99
CA ASP A 286 -4.42 -22.55 -16.55
C ASP A 286 -4.04 -21.12 -16.20
N ARG A 287 -4.25 -20.18 -17.14
CA ARG A 287 -4.09 -18.74 -16.99
C ARG A 287 -5.39 -18.03 -17.31
N ASN A 288 -5.66 -16.94 -16.62
CA ASN A 288 -6.75 -16.06 -17.00
C ASN A 288 -6.40 -15.25 -18.26
N ARG A 289 -7.37 -14.48 -18.78
CA ARG A 289 -7.19 -13.62 -19.97
C ARG A 289 -6.08 -12.55 -19.84
N HIS A 290 -5.59 -12.30 -18.63
CA HIS A 290 -4.52 -11.36 -18.34
C HIS A 290 -3.18 -12.06 -18.13
N GLY A 291 -3.09 -13.38 -18.31
CA GLY A 291 -1.85 -14.16 -18.13
C GLY A 291 -1.55 -14.56 -16.69
N VAL A 292 -2.44 -14.27 -15.73
CA VAL A 292 -2.28 -14.63 -14.32
C VAL A 292 -2.66 -16.11 -14.11
N PRO A 293 -1.84 -16.92 -13.42
CA PRO A 293 -2.15 -18.32 -13.13
C PRO A 293 -3.43 -18.52 -12.32
N TYR A 294 -4.19 -19.55 -12.69
CA TYR A 294 -5.25 -20.10 -11.86
C TYR A 294 -4.65 -20.96 -10.74
N VAL A 295 -5.25 -20.86 -9.56
CA VAL A 295 -4.93 -21.70 -8.40
C VAL A 295 -6.17 -22.38 -7.86
N SER A 296 -5.99 -23.49 -7.16
CA SER A 296 -7.05 -24.17 -6.42
C SER A 296 -7.61 -23.28 -5.30
N PRO A 297 -8.76 -23.62 -4.70
CA PRO A 297 -9.25 -22.93 -3.49
C PRO A 297 -8.28 -23.01 -2.30
N THR A 298 -7.36 -23.98 -2.28
CA THR A 298 -6.28 -24.14 -1.29
C THR A 298 -5.03 -23.31 -1.64
N LEU A 299 -5.09 -22.52 -2.71
CA LEU A 299 -4.05 -21.63 -3.24
C LEU A 299 -2.85 -22.34 -3.89
N GLN A 300 -3.02 -23.61 -4.29
CA GLN A 300 -2.00 -24.37 -5.01
C GLN A 300 -2.12 -24.13 -6.52
N LEU A 301 -0.98 -24.04 -7.20
CA LEU A 301 -0.91 -23.97 -8.65
C LEU A 301 -1.45 -25.27 -9.26
N LEU A 302 -2.27 -25.14 -10.31
CA LEU A 302 -2.84 -26.31 -10.97
C LEU A 302 -1.72 -27.17 -11.59
N GLY A 303 -1.74 -28.48 -11.31
CA GLY A 303 -0.71 -29.42 -11.76
C GLY A 303 0.56 -29.47 -10.90
N TYR A 304 0.75 -28.53 -9.96
CA TYR A 304 1.95 -28.44 -9.11
C TYR A 304 1.54 -28.22 -7.64
N PRO A 305 1.10 -29.28 -6.92
CA PRO A 305 0.57 -29.16 -5.56
C PRO A 305 1.59 -28.66 -4.51
N GLU A 306 2.88 -28.75 -4.79
CA GLU A 306 3.96 -28.21 -3.96
C GLU A 306 4.15 -26.69 -4.12
N VAL A 307 3.50 -26.07 -5.10
CA VAL A 307 3.63 -24.64 -5.40
C VAL A 307 2.34 -23.92 -5.02
N PHE A 308 2.47 -22.93 -4.15
CA PHE A 308 1.39 -22.02 -3.75
C PHE A 308 1.58 -20.66 -4.41
N ALA A 309 0.49 -19.99 -4.77
CA ALA A 309 0.54 -18.63 -5.30
C ALA A 309 -0.68 -17.81 -4.84
N ALA A 310 -0.47 -16.54 -4.49
CA ALA A 310 -1.52 -15.68 -3.93
C ALA A 310 -1.26 -14.19 -4.16
N GLY A 311 -2.20 -13.34 -3.72
CA GLY A 311 -2.18 -11.90 -3.96
C GLY A 311 -2.42 -11.59 -5.43
N ASP A 312 -1.85 -10.48 -5.91
CA ASP A 312 -2.09 -10.02 -7.28
C ASP A 312 -1.50 -10.95 -8.37
N CYS A 313 -0.70 -11.96 -7.99
CA CYS A 313 -0.03 -12.86 -8.93
C CYS A 313 -0.74 -14.21 -9.13
N ALA A 314 -1.93 -14.42 -8.55
CA ALA A 314 -2.71 -15.63 -8.73
C ALA A 314 -4.22 -15.36 -8.56
N VAL A 315 -5.06 -16.24 -9.10
CA VAL A 315 -6.52 -16.11 -8.97
C VAL A 315 -7.22 -17.46 -8.81
N VAL A 316 -8.15 -17.55 -7.85
CA VAL A 316 -9.08 -18.69 -7.76
C VAL A 316 -10.19 -18.45 -8.79
N LYS A 317 -10.32 -19.34 -9.78
CA LYS A 317 -11.15 -19.11 -10.97
C LYS A 317 -12.61 -18.83 -10.63
N GLU A 318 -13.19 -19.62 -9.73
CA GLU A 318 -14.60 -19.54 -9.34
C GLU A 318 -14.87 -18.41 -8.33
N GLN A 319 -13.82 -17.91 -7.68
CA GLN A 319 -13.93 -16.90 -6.62
C GLN A 319 -12.82 -15.85 -6.75
N PRO A 320 -12.83 -15.03 -7.83
CA PRO A 320 -11.84 -13.98 -7.98
C PRO A 320 -11.96 -12.96 -6.85
N GLN A 321 -10.82 -12.60 -6.26
CA GLN A 321 -10.73 -11.61 -5.18
C GLN A 321 -10.10 -10.32 -5.73
N PRO A 322 -10.42 -9.14 -5.15
CA PRO A 322 -9.80 -7.90 -5.56
C PRO A 322 -8.32 -7.85 -5.14
N GLY A 323 -7.49 -7.16 -5.93
CA GLY A 323 -6.07 -6.95 -5.66
C GLY A 323 -5.84 -5.97 -4.52
N LEU A 324 -6.02 -6.42 -3.28
CA LEU A 324 -5.91 -5.62 -2.06
C LEU A 324 -4.92 -6.25 -1.10
N ALA A 325 -4.17 -5.41 -0.38
CA ALA A 325 -3.28 -5.84 0.71
C ALA A 325 -4.01 -6.73 1.73
N GLN A 326 -5.28 -6.40 2.06
CA GLN A 326 -6.07 -7.17 3.01
C GLN A 326 -6.38 -8.60 2.57
N VAL A 327 -6.46 -8.82 1.26
CA VAL A 327 -6.67 -10.15 0.65
C VAL A 327 -5.33 -10.89 0.68
N ALA A 328 -4.25 -10.24 0.25
CA ALA A 328 -2.92 -10.82 0.16
C ALA A 328 -2.40 -11.37 1.50
N TYR A 329 -2.52 -10.61 2.62
CA TYR A 329 -2.05 -11.11 3.91
C TYR A 329 -2.91 -12.29 4.44
N GLN A 330 -4.23 -12.26 4.22
CA GLN A 330 -5.13 -13.37 4.58
C GLN A 330 -4.81 -14.63 3.79
N GLN A 331 -4.48 -14.49 2.50
CA GLN A 331 -4.03 -15.60 1.67
C GLN A 331 -2.64 -16.11 2.10
N GLY A 332 -1.71 -15.23 2.49
CA GLY A 332 -0.42 -15.64 3.08
C GLY A 332 -0.59 -16.49 4.34
N ALA A 333 -1.53 -16.10 5.22
CA ALA A 333 -1.90 -16.87 6.40
C ALA A 333 -2.52 -18.25 6.06
N ALA A 334 -3.36 -18.30 5.02
CA ALA A 334 -3.96 -19.54 4.54
C ALA A 334 -2.92 -20.50 3.94
N ILE A 335 -1.95 -19.99 3.18
CA ILE A 335 -0.83 -20.78 2.66
C ILE A 335 -0.02 -21.36 3.82
N ALA A 336 0.32 -20.55 4.82
CA ALA A 336 1.05 -21.03 6.00
C ALA A 336 0.28 -22.12 6.78
N HIS A 337 -1.05 -22.02 6.83
CA HIS A 337 -1.90 -23.06 7.41
C HIS A 337 -1.83 -24.37 6.60
N ASN A 338 -1.93 -24.28 5.28
CA ASN A 338 -1.89 -25.45 4.41
C ASN A 338 -0.51 -26.12 4.38
N LEU A 339 0.59 -25.35 4.41
CA LEU A 339 1.95 -25.90 4.55
C LEU A 339 2.14 -26.64 5.87
N LEU A 340 1.61 -26.11 6.98
CA LEU A 340 1.63 -26.81 8.26
C LEU A 340 0.76 -28.08 8.23
N ALA A 341 -0.39 -28.05 7.56
CA ALA A 341 -1.21 -29.25 7.38
C ALA A 341 -0.44 -30.32 6.60
N LEU A 342 0.25 -29.95 5.51
CA LEU A 342 1.07 -30.87 4.72
C LEU A 342 2.20 -31.50 5.55
N SER A 343 2.91 -30.73 6.38
CA SER A 343 3.99 -31.29 7.20
C SER A 343 3.50 -32.29 8.27
N HIS A 344 2.20 -32.25 8.61
CA HIS A 344 1.55 -33.20 9.51
C HIS A 344 0.69 -34.25 8.77
N ASN A 345 0.74 -34.32 7.44
CA ASN A 345 -0.11 -35.18 6.61
C ASN A 345 -1.62 -34.97 6.84
N HIS A 346 -2.04 -33.75 7.15
CA HIS A 346 -3.44 -33.35 7.29
C HIS A 346 -4.01 -32.83 5.96
N ALA A 347 -5.35 -32.87 5.86
CA ALA A 347 -6.07 -32.33 4.72
C ALA A 347 -5.95 -30.79 4.65
N LEU A 348 -5.88 -30.28 3.42
CA LEU A 348 -5.82 -28.85 3.15
C LEU A 348 -7.20 -28.19 3.29
N SER A 349 -7.20 -26.90 3.65
CA SER A 349 -8.41 -26.10 3.78
C SER A 349 -8.45 -24.98 2.74
N PRO A 350 -9.62 -24.71 2.13
CA PRO A 350 -9.78 -23.55 1.24
C PRO A 350 -9.47 -22.24 1.96
N ALA A 351 -8.83 -21.30 1.25
CA ALA A 351 -8.56 -19.97 1.75
C ALA A 351 -9.85 -19.17 1.89
N LYS A 352 -10.21 -18.81 3.13
CA LYS A 352 -11.38 -17.99 3.43
C LYS A 352 -10.94 -16.55 3.60
N VAL A 353 -11.24 -15.72 2.60
CA VAL A 353 -10.98 -14.27 2.64
C VAL A 353 -12.26 -13.54 3.00
N SER A 354 -12.18 -12.68 4.02
CA SER A 354 -13.29 -11.79 4.40
C SER A 354 -12.83 -10.35 4.29
N LEU A 355 -13.51 -9.56 3.46
CA LEU A 355 -13.25 -8.13 3.34
C LEU A 355 -13.78 -7.41 4.59
N ARG A 356 -12.90 -6.72 5.30
CA ARG A 356 -13.22 -6.07 6.58
C ARG A 356 -13.74 -4.64 6.41
N GLY A 357 -13.78 -4.16 5.17
CA GLY A 357 -14.07 -2.77 4.82
C GLY A 357 -12.94 -2.13 4.04
N THR A 358 -13.03 -0.83 3.86
CA THR A 358 -12.04 -0.02 3.14
C THR A 358 -11.67 1.24 3.93
N LEU A 359 -10.43 1.68 3.76
CA LEU A 359 -9.88 2.89 4.34
C LEU A 359 -9.25 3.68 3.19
N MET A 360 -9.63 4.94 3.03
CA MET A 360 -9.14 5.80 1.94
C MET A 360 -8.84 7.20 2.49
N GLY A 361 -7.61 7.67 2.30
CA GLY A 361 -7.22 9.05 2.59
C GLY A 361 -7.93 10.04 1.66
N LEU A 362 -8.34 11.18 2.20
CA LEU A 362 -9.01 12.25 1.44
C LEU A 362 -8.33 13.60 1.75
N GLY A 363 -7.00 13.59 1.79
CA GLY A 363 -6.16 14.73 2.15
C GLY A 363 -5.44 14.56 3.49
N ILE A 364 -4.82 15.64 3.96
CA ILE A 364 -4.08 15.64 5.24
C ILE A 364 -5.07 15.58 6.40
N ASP A 365 -4.85 14.65 7.34
CA ASP A 365 -5.73 14.40 8.48
C ASP A 365 -7.22 14.19 8.11
N ASN A 366 -7.49 13.73 6.90
CA ASN A 366 -8.84 13.45 6.41
C ASN A 366 -8.89 12.08 5.75
N ALA A 367 -9.88 11.26 6.12
CA ALA A 367 -10.09 9.97 5.49
C ALA A 367 -11.53 9.50 5.65
N VAL A 368 -11.90 8.51 4.84
CA VAL A 368 -13.12 7.73 5.00
C VAL A 368 -12.76 6.30 5.38
N ALA A 369 -13.36 5.85 6.48
CA ALA A 369 -13.30 4.47 6.94
C ALA A 369 -14.70 3.85 6.80
N ASN A 370 -14.83 2.94 5.85
CA ASN A 370 -16.03 2.15 5.65
C ASN A 370 -15.82 0.75 6.24
N LEU A 371 -16.30 0.54 7.45
CA LEU A 371 -16.12 -0.70 8.20
C LEU A 371 -17.27 -1.68 7.95
N LEU A 372 -16.92 -2.91 7.57
CA LEU A 372 -17.87 -4.02 7.36
C LEU A 372 -19.05 -3.68 6.43
N ASN A 373 -18.89 -2.68 5.55
CA ASN A 373 -19.94 -2.11 4.70
C ASN A 373 -21.19 -1.63 5.45
N ARG A 374 -21.05 -1.27 6.74
CA ARG A 374 -22.17 -0.84 7.60
C ARG A 374 -21.92 0.48 8.27
N TYR A 375 -20.70 0.70 8.75
CA TYR A 375 -20.35 1.90 9.51
C TYR A 375 -19.40 2.74 8.69
N ARG A 376 -19.78 4.00 8.46
CA ARG A 376 -18.98 4.97 7.73
C ARG A 376 -18.53 6.06 8.70
N VAL A 377 -17.22 6.23 8.82
CA VAL A 377 -16.59 7.28 9.64
C VAL A 377 -15.77 8.16 8.69
N THR A 378 -16.03 9.46 8.68
CA THR A 378 -15.41 10.42 7.76
C THR A 378 -14.59 11.46 8.51
N GLY A 379 -13.87 12.32 7.80
CA GLY A 379 -13.14 13.42 8.43
C GLY A 379 -11.90 12.97 9.20
N LYS A 380 -11.51 13.79 10.18
CA LYS A 380 -10.45 13.50 11.15
C LYS A 380 -10.66 12.19 11.94
N PRO A 381 -11.88 11.86 12.41
CA PRO A 381 -12.11 10.56 13.05
C PRO A 381 -11.83 9.37 12.12
N GLY A 382 -12.20 9.50 10.83
CA GLY A 382 -11.88 8.48 9.82
C GLY A 382 -10.37 8.35 9.61
N ALA A 383 -9.65 9.47 9.56
CA ALA A 383 -8.19 9.48 9.43
C ALA A 383 -7.51 8.83 10.64
N LEU A 384 -7.99 9.10 11.84
CA LEU A 384 -7.48 8.48 13.06
C LEU A 384 -7.69 6.95 13.04
N LEU A 385 -8.87 6.50 12.63
CA LEU A 385 -9.19 5.09 12.50
C LEU A 385 -8.34 4.39 11.44
N ARG A 386 -8.06 5.06 10.30
CA ARG A 386 -7.12 4.57 9.29
C ARG A 386 -5.73 4.40 9.88
N LYS A 387 -5.17 5.46 10.48
CA LYS A 387 -3.84 5.45 11.10
C LYS A 387 -3.71 4.34 12.14
N ALA A 388 -4.73 4.16 12.98
CA ALA A 388 -4.75 3.14 14.01
C ALA A 388 -4.84 1.71 13.44
N THR A 389 -5.67 1.49 12.41
CA THR A 389 -5.74 0.20 11.72
C THR A 389 -4.42 -0.15 11.02
N TYR A 390 -3.72 0.84 10.46
CA TYR A 390 -2.42 0.59 9.81
C TYR A 390 -1.31 0.29 10.80
N LEU A 391 -1.28 0.98 11.95
CA LEU A 391 -0.39 0.60 13.06
C LEU A 391 -0.62 -0.84 13.52
N GLU A 392 -1.87 -1.31 13.48
CA GLU A 392 -2.22 -2.70 13.80
C GLU A 392 -1.63 -3.72 12.81
N LEU A 393 -1.63 -3.35 11.53
CA LEU A 393 -1.21 -4.21 10.42
C LEU A 393 0.28 -4.14 10.11
N LEU A 394 0.99 -3.12 10.63
CA LEU A 394 2.42 -2.96 10.39
C LEU A 394 3.21 -4.07 11.12
N PRO A 395 4.04 -4.84 10.41
CA PRO A 395 5.01 -5.71 11.05
C PRO A 395 6.07 -4.80 11.69
N THR A 396 6.17 -4.75 13.01
CA THR A 396 7.09 -3.85 13.74
C THR A 396 8.28 -4.62 14.31
N PRO A 397 9.52 -4.07 14.26
CA PRO A 397 10.67 -4.74 14.84
C PRO A 397 10.84 -4.53 16.36
N VAL A 398 10.89 -5.67 17.08
CA VAL A 398 11.81 -5.99 18.21
C VAL A 398 11.36 -5.83 19.69
N HIS A 399 11.61 -6.94 20.42
CA HIS A 399 11.80 -7.18 21.87
C HIS A 399 10.64 -7.42 22.84
N ASN A 400 9.41 -7.63 22.36
CA ASN A 400 8.41 -8.35 23.17
C ASN A 400 7.43 -9.14 22.29
N PHE A 401 7.98 -10.19 21.68
CA PHE A 401 7.32 -11.14 20.78
C PHE A 401 6.21 -11.98 21.43
N LYS A 402 5.66 -11.57 22.58
CA LYS A 402 4.44 -12.17 23.12
C LYS A 402 3.17 -11.59 22.47
N ALA A 403 3.24 -10.39 21.87
CA ALA A 403 2.07 -9.62 21.42
C ALA A 403 1.93 -9.45 19.90
N THR A 404 2.95 -9.77 19.08
CA THR A 404 2.85 -9.64 17.62
C THR A 404 1.85 -10.64 17.01
N VAL A 405 1.45 -11.71 17.74
CA VAL A 405 0.66 -12.82 17.15
C VAL A 405 -0.46 -13.44 18.04
N ASP A 406 -0.60 -13.19 19.34
CA ASP A 406 -1.84 -13.63 20.07
C ASP A 406 -3.12 -12.97 19.49
N TRP A 407 -2.97 -12.00 18.59
CA TRP A 407 -3.90 -10.89 18.39
C TRP A 407 -4.23 -10.58 16.92
N LEU A 408 -3.45 -11.04 15.94
CA LEU A 408 -3.76 -10.78 14.51
C LEU A 408 -5.11 -11.39 14.08
N SER A 409 -5.64 -12.37 14.83
CA SER A 409 -7.06 -12.67 15.09
C SER A 409 -7.29 -14.17 15.40
N GLU A 410 -7.09 -14.67 16.63
CA GLU A 410 -7.75 -15.95 17.01
C GLU A 410 -9.19 -15.73 17.52
N GLU A 411 -9.51 -14.59 18.13
CA GLU A 411 -10.46 -14.66 19.25
C GLU A 411 -11.61 -13.64 19.28
N LEU A 412 -11.60 -12.58 18.46
CA LEU A 412 -12.70 -11.59 18.44
C LEU A 412 -13.77 -11.84 17.37
N PHE A 413 -13.45 -12.44 16.21
CA PHE A 413 -14.43 -12.55 15.11
C PHE A 413 -14.82 -13.99 14.69
N HIS A 414 -14.06 -15.03 15.02
CA HIS A 414 -14.45 -16.40 14.64
C HIS A 414 -15.35 -17.14 15.64
N ARG A 415 -15.47 -16.70 16.90
CA ARG A 415 -16.48 -17.24 17.85
C ARG A 415 -17.92 -16.76 17.61
N HIS A 416 -18.16 -15.81 16.70
CA HIS A 416 -19.51 -15.24 16.48
C HIS A 416 -20.21 -15.70 15.19
N SER A 417 -19.64 -16.65 14.44
CA SER A 417 -20.27 -17.19 13.23
C SER A 417 -20.60 -18.69 13.30
N GLY A 418 -20.53 -19.32 14.47
CA GLY A 418 -20.95 -20.71 14.68
C GLY A 418 -21.99 -20.86 15.78
N GLY A 419 -23.24 -21.16 15.41
CA GLY A 419 -24.18 -21.86 16.29
C GLY A 419 -25.34 -21.06 16.91
N GLN A 420 -26.53 -21.33 16.37
CA GLN A 420 -27.87 -21.23 16.95
C GLN A 420 -28.59 -19.87 17.09
N THR A 421 -29.78 -19.90 16.49
CA THR A 421 -30.88 -18.96 16.43
C THR A 421 -31.39 -18.59 17.82
N GLN A 422 -31.26 -17.33 18.26
CA GLN A 422 -32.23 -16.66 19.15
C GLN A 422 -31.96 -15.16 19.33
N SER A 423 -33.01 -14.36 19.09
CA SER A 423 -33.25 -12.93 19.41
C SER A 423 -32.33 -11.86 18.78
N LEU A 424 -32.88 -11.11 17.82
CA LEU A 424 -32.16 -10.15 16.98
C LEU A 424 -32.03 -8.72 17.55
N GLU A 425 -32.76 -8.31 18.59
CA GLU A 425 -32.72 -6.91 19.05
C GLU A 425 -31.63 -6.59 20.09
N LYS A 426 -31.15 -7.57 20.87
CA LYS A 426 -30.11 -7.32 21.91
C LYS A 426 -28.66 -7.39 21.39
N ARG A 427 -28.44 -7.95 20.18
CA ARG A 427 -27.10 -8.18 19.60
C ARG A 427 -26.52 -6.92 18.94
N GLU A 428 -27.35 -6.07 18.36
CA GLU A 428 -26.90 -4.82 17.71
C GLU A 428 -26.37 -3.78 18.71
N ILE A 429 -26.96 -3.70 19.91
CA ILE A 429 -26.50 -2.81 20.98
C ILE A 429 -25.16 -3.28 21.54
N GLY A 430 -24.91 -4.60 21.61
CA GLY A 430 -23.66 -5.18 22.09
C GLY A 430 -22.48 -4.95 21.13
N ILE A 431 -22.70 -5.11 19.83
CA ILE A 431 -21.67 -4.87 18.79
C ILE A 431 -21.34 -3.38 18.68
N SER A 432 -22.36 -2.51 18.74
CA SER A 432 -22.17 -1.06 18.73
C SER A 432 -21.40 -0.57 19.96
N ARG A 433 -21.64 -1.16 21.13
CA ARG A 433 -20.86 -0.90 22.34
C ARG A 433 -19.44 -1.44 22.27
N ALA A 434 -19.21 -2.63 21.71
CA ALA A 434 -17.87 -3.18 21.55
C ALA A 434 -17.02 -2.35 20.57
N ILE A 435 -17.59 -1.95 19.44
CA ILE A 435 -16.92 -1.06 18.46
C ILE A 435 -16.66 0.31 19.09
N ALA A 436 -17.62 0.87 19.83
CA ALA A 436 -17.42 2.14 20.55
C ALA A 436 -16.32 2.02 21.63
N ILE A 437 -16.25 0.92 22.37
CA ILE A 437 -15.22 0.69 23.40
C ILE A 437 -13.85 0.50 22.75
N THR A 438 -13.75 -0.20 21.61
CA THR A 438 -12.50 -0.36 20.86
C THR A 438 -12.04 0.98 20.28
N ILE A 439 -12.95 1.76 19.68
CA ILE A 439 -12.64 3.11 19.17
C ILE A 439 -12.22 4.04 20.31
N VAL A 440 -12.93 4.05 21.45
CA VAL A 440 -12.59 4.87 22.63
C VAL A 440 -11.26 4.42 23.24
N GLY A 441 -11.00 3.11 23.31
CA GLY A 441 -9.73 2.55 23.79
C GLY A 441 -8.56 2.93 22.89
N LEU A 442 -8.71 2.82 21.57
CA LEU A 442 -7.70 3.22 20.59
C LEU A 442 -7.46 4.74 20.59
N VAL A 443 -8.51 5.56 20.70
CA VAL A 443 -8.41 7.02 20.81
C VAL A 443 -7.72 7.42 22.13
N ALA A 444 -8.01 6.74 23.25
CA ALA A 444 -7.41 7.01 24.54
C ALA A 444 -5.92 6.60 24.60
N ILE A 445 -5.56 5.47 23.98
CA ILE A 445 -4.16 5.02 23.88
C ILE A 445 -3.35 5.98 23.01
N LEU A 446 -3.89 6.42 21.86
CA LEU A 446 -3.21 7.41 21.01
C LEU A 446 -3.14 8.80 21.67
N GLY A 447 -4.20 9.22 22.37
CA GLY A 447 -4.23 10.47 23.13
C GLY A 447 -3.19 10.49 24.27
N GLY A 448 -3.02 9.36 24.97
CA GLY A 448 -1.98 9.21 25.99
C GLY A 448 -0.56 9.22 25.41
N PHE A 449 -0.37 8.63 24.23
CA PHE A 449 0.92 8.62 23.53
C PHE A 449 1.30 9.99 22.96
N LEU A 450 0.35 10.75 22.44
CA LEU A 450 0.58 12.14 22.01
C LEU A 450 0.83 13.08 23.19
N ALA A 451 0.08 12.94 24.30
CA ALA A 451 0.25 13.76 25.48
C ALA A 451 1.62 13.56 26.15
N THR A 452 2.13 12.32 26.19
CA THR A 452 3.46 12.01 26.72
C THR A 452 4.60 12.50 25.83
N ARG A 453 4.41 12.63 24.52
CA ARG A 453 5.39 13.27 23.62
C ARG A 453 5.40 14.80 23.71
N LEU A 454 4.23 15.43 23.83
CA LEU A 454 4.14 16.89 24.00
C LEU A 454 4.76 17.38 25.32
N LEU A 455 4.80 16.52 26.34
CA LEU A 455 5.44 16.81 27.63
C LEU A 455 6.97 16.60 27.64
N ASN A 456 7.52 15.93 26.63
CA ASN A 456 8.94 15.55 26.55
C ASN A 456 9.73 16.25 25.45
N GLU A 457 9.20 17.31 24.83
CA GLU A 457 10.03 18.17 23.97
C GLU A 457 11.10 18.90 24.82
N PRO A 458 12.39 18.85 24.44
CA PRO A 458 13.40 19.66 25.11
C PRO A 458 13.11 21.14 24.84
N ARG A 459 12.89 21.90 25.92
CA ARG A 459 12.71 23.36 25.84
C ARG A 459 13.88 24.00 25.11
N SER A 460 13.57 24.84 24.12
CA SER A 460 14.52 25.67 23.39
C SER A 460 15.43 26.45 24.36
N PRO A 461 16.74 26.61 24.08
CA PRO A 461 17.63 27.37 24.95
C PRO A 461 17.20 28.84 24.97
N GLN A 462 17.10 29.41 26.18
CA GLN A 462 16.74 30.83 26.37
C GLN A 462 17.79 31.76 25.74
N PRO A 463 17.40 32.91 25.18
CA PRO A 463 18.35 33.91 24.69
C PRO A 463 19.15 34.50 25.86
N GLN A 464 20.47 34.59 25.72
CA GLN A 464 21.33 35.31 26.68
C GLN A 464 20.97 36.81 26.69
N PRO A 465 20.95 37.46 27.86
CA PRO A 465 20.64 38.89 27.95
C PRO A 465 21.81 39.75 27.43
N SER A 466 21.49 40.73 26.59
CA SER A 466 22.42 41.74 26.09
C SER A 466 23.01 42.61 27.22
N PRO A 467 24.28 43.06 27.12
CA PRO A 467 24.91 43.85 28.17
C PRO A 467 24.30 45.26 28.28
N THR A 468 23.97 45.66 29.49
CA THR A 468 23.44 46.98 29.87
C THR A 468 24.49 48.07 29.70
N GLN A 469 24.14 49.15 29.00
CA GLN A 469 24.92 50.40 28.96
C GLN A 469 24.85 51.14 30.32
N PRO A 470 25.95 51.75 30.80
CA PRO A 470 25.93 52.52 32.04
C PRO A 470 25.29 53.91 31.85
N ALA A 471 24.46 54.32 32.81
CA ALA A 471 23.81 55.61 32.85
C ALA A 471 24.79 56.77 33.16
N PRO A 472 24.55 57.99 32.64
CA PRO A 472 25.44 59.13 32.85
C PRO A 472 25.28 59.75 34.25
N PRO A 473 26.34 60.39 34.80
CA PRO A 473 26.28 61.04 36.10
C PRO A 473 25.69 62.45 36.00
N ALA A 474 25.02 62.90 37.07
CA ALA A 474 24.66 64.29 37.31
C ALA A 474 24.63 64.56 38.83
N PRO A 475 24.89 65.79 39.31
CA PRO A 475 25.79 66.84 38.81
C PRO A 475 27.20 66.79 39.44
#